data_AF-A0A931ZLH0-F1
#
_entry.id   AF-A0A931ZLH0-F1
#
_cell.length_a   1.000
_cell.length_b   1.000
_cell.length_c   1.000
_cell.angle_alpha   90.00
_cell.angle_beta   90.00
_cell.angle_gamma   90.00
#
_symmetry.space_group_name_H-M   'P 1'
#
loop_
_entity.id
_entity.type
_entity.pdbx_description
1 polymer ?
#
loop_
_entity_poly.entity_id
_entity_poly.type
_entity_poly.pdbx_seq_one_letter_code
_entity_poly.pdbx_strand_id
1 'polypeptide(L)'
;MKILILLISTLVVFIQRIPSLPICNLQTAKQAIPPRIFAEQTIDGSSQAIFLTRFLHNKAGILASELGRCYANVLDPNFLSQALTPLGLIFILYFIYQILAERKIIFAIIFAAVPLAAILNVPTAPIVIIYKLFAIIGLTFLLSKIE
;
A
#
# COMPACT_ATOMS: atom_id res chain seq x y z
N MET A 1 -29.00 -9.54 -15.42
CA MET A 1 -28.83 -9.13 -14.00
C MET A 1 -27.38 -8.82 -13.63
N LYS A 2 -26.40 -9.69 -13.97
CA LYS A 2 -24.96 -9.47 -13.66
C LYS A 2 -24.39 -8.15 -14.17
N ILE A 3 -24.75 -7.72 -15.39
CA ILE A 3 -24.29 -6.43 -15.98
C ILE A 3 -24.82 -5.24 -15.16
N LEU A 4 -26.07 -5.31 -14.70
CA LEU A 4 -26.65 -4.26 -13.85
C LEU A 4 -25.95 -4.19 -12.49
N ILE A 5 -25.68 -5.34 -11.87
CA ILE A 5 -24.92 -5.44 -10.61
C ILE A 5 -23.51 -4.87 -10.80
N LEU A 6 -22.83 -5.26 -11.89
CA LEU A 6 -21.51 -4.74 -12.24
C LEU A 6 -21.53 -3.22 -12.35
N LEU A 7 -22.46 -2.64 -13.12
CA LEU A 7 -22.55 -1.19 -13.31
C LEU A 7 -22.80 -0.45 -11.99
N ILE A 8 -23.74 -0.91 -11.18
CA ILE A 8 -24.08 -0.28 -9.89
C ILE A 8 -22.89 -0.37 -8.93
N SER A 9 -22.30 -1.55 -8.75
CA SER A 9 -21.16 -1.73 -7.84
C SER A 9 -19.93 -0.96 -8.30
N THR A 10 -19.69 -0.88 -9.61
CA THR A 10 -18.59 -0.09 -10.18
C THR A 10 -18.78 1.41 -9.91
N LEU A 11 -20.01 1.90 -10.07
CA LEU A 11 -20.38 3.29 -9.76
C LEU A 11 -20.13 3.62 -8.28
N VAL A 12 -20.54 2.73 -7.37
CA VAL A 12 -20.33 2.88 -5.92
C VAL A 12 -18.85 2.99 -5.56
N VAL A 13 -17.99 2.16 -6.18
CA VAL A 13 -16.54 2.20 -5.96
C VAL A 13 -15.93 3.48 -6.52
N PHE A 14 -16.39 3.96 -7.68
CA PHE A 14 -15.81 5.13 -8.35
C PHE A 14 -16.20 6.47 -7.74
N ILE A 15 -17.45 6.63 -7.25
CA ILE A 15 -17.96 7.89 -6.71
C ILE A 15 -17.23 8.33 -5.43
N GLN A 16 -16.58 7.40 -4.71
CA GLN A 16 -15.87 7.75 -3.49
C GLN A 16 -14.76 8.78 -3.71
N ARG A 17 -14.65 9.70 -2.75
CA ARG A 17 -13.61 10.73 -2.75
C ARG A 17 -12.23 10.07 -2.69
N ILE A 18 -11.25 10.77 -3.24
CA ILE A 18 -9.84 10.39 -3.14
C ILE A 18 -9.34 10.90 -1.78
N PRO A 19 -9.11 10.03 -0.78
CA PRO A 19 -8.52 10.46 0.47
C PRO A 19 -7.08 10.94 0.22
N SER A 20 -6.58 11.83 1.08
CA SER A 20 -5.17 12.19 1.08
C SER A 20 -4.35 11.09 1.74
N LEU A 21 -3.29 10.61 1.10
CA LEU A 21 -2.27 9.83 1.78
C LEU A 21 -1.54 10.73 2.79
N PRO A 22 -1.16 10.22 3.97
CA PRO A 22 -0.20 10.91 4.82
C PRO A 22 1.08 11.15 4.02
N ILE A 23 1.70 12.33 4.20
CA ILE A 23 2.95 12.69 3.51
C ILE A 23 4.02 11.66 3.88
N CYS A 24 4.31 10.75 2.97
CA CYS A 24 5.25 9.66 3.20
C CYS A 24 5.96 9.32 1.88
N ASN A 25 7.12 9.95 1.68
CA ASN A 25 7.97 9.80 0.50
C ASN A 25 9.45 9.64 0.89
N LEU A 26 10.32 9.37 -0.09
CA LEU A 26 11.75 9.21 0.14
C LEU A 26 12.41 10.42 0.83
N GLN A 27 11.95 11.64 0.55
CA GLN A 27 12.50 12.84 1.17
C GLN A 27 12.17 12.90 2.66
N THR A 28 10.90 12.66 3.03
CA THR A 28 10.48 12.59 4.44
C THR A 28 11.18 11.45 5.19
N ALA A 29 11.37 10.29 4.53
CA ALA A 29 12.10 9.17 5.10
C ALA A 29 13.58 9.53 5.38
N LYS A 30 14.24 10.27 4.47
CA LYS A 30 15.61 10.78 4.68
C LYS A 30 15.68 11.81 5.81
N GLN A 31 14.68 12.68 5.93
CA GLN A 31 14.62 13.69 6.99
C GLN A 31 14.37 13.10 8.39
N ALA A 32 13.77 11.91 8.46
CA ALA A 32 13.56 11.20 9.72
C ALA A 32 14.85 10.54 10.26
N ILE A 33 15.90 10.39 9.44
CA ILE A 33 17.14 9.72 9.82
C ILE A 33 17.93 10.50 10.90
N PRO A 34 18.29 11.79 10.71
CA PRO A 34 19.11 12.53 11.67
C PRO A 34 18.62 12.52 13.13
N PRO A 35 17.33 12.76 13.43
CA PRO A 35 16.85 12.73 14.81
C PRO A 35 16.78 11.31 15.40
N ARG A 36 16.51 10.28 14.58
CA ARG A 36 16.33 8.90 15.06
C ARG A 36 17.65 8.15 15.26
N ILE A 37 18.72 8.48 14.54
CA ILE A 37 20.05 7.84 14.69
C ILE A 37 20.55 7.86 16.14
N PHE A 38 20.30 8.96 16.88
CA PHE A 38 20.80 9.14 18.23
C PHE A 38 19.78 8.77 19.32
N ALA A 39 18.49 8.70 18.97
CA ALA A 39 17.40 8.40 19.89
C ALA A 39 17.08 6.90 19.96
N GLU A 40 17.30 6.14 18.88
CA GLU A 40 16.99 4.71 18.84
C GLU A 40 18.17 3.86 19.28
N GLN A 41 17.97 3.10 20.35
CA GLN A 41 18.95 2.17 20.92
C GLN A 41 18.95 0.79 20.24
N THR A 42 18.24 0.64 19.11
CA THR A 42 17.67 -0.64 18.65
C THR A 42 18.68 -1.73 18.32
N ILE A 43 19.98 -1.42 18.16
CA ILE A 43 21.02 -2.41 17.88
C ILE A 43 22.38 -2.03 18.51
N ASP A 44 22.39 -1.33 19.65
CA ASP A 44 23.64 -1.06 20.35
C ASP A 44 24.00 -2.28 21.23
N GLY A 45 24.65 -3.28 20.64
CA GLY A 45 25.23 -4.38 21.41
C GLY A 45 26.21 -3.84 22.47
N SER A 46 26.30 -4.48 23.64
CA SER A 46 27.07 -4.00 24.80
C SER A 46 28.57 -3.76 24.55
N SER A 47 29.11 -4.28 23.44
CA SER A 47 30.52 -4.16 23.05
C SER A 47 30.75 -3.47 21.70
N GLN A 48 29.75 -2.82 21.11
CA GLN A 48 29.89 -2.16 19.80
C GLN A 48 30.25 -0.69 19.94
N ALA A 49 31.09 -0.20 19.01
CA ALA A 49 31.42 1.22 18.91
C ALA A 49 30.18 2.02 18.48
N ILE A 50 29.45 2.51 19.49
CA ILE A 50 28.15 3.20 19.41
C ILE A 50 28.10 4.22 18.26
N PHE A 51 29.17 4.99 18.06
CA PHE A 51 29.19 6.01 17.02
C PHE A 51 29.23 5.41 15.61
N LEU A 52 29.99 4.34 15.39
CA LEU A 52 30.14 3.69 14.09
C LEU A 52 28.88 2.89 13.72
N THR A 53 28.31 2.15 14.68
CA THR A 53 27.06 1.40 14.49
C THR A 53 25.87 2.34 14.24
N ARG A 54 25.78 3.46 14.96
CA ARG A 54 24.72 4.45 14.73
C ARG A 54 24.87 5.17 13.37
N PHE A 55 26.09 5.47 12.93
CA PHE A 55 26.31 6.15 11.65
C PHE A 55 26.17 5.26 10.42
N LEU A 56 26.50 3.97 10.50
CA LEU A 56 26.53 3.06 9.34
C LEU A 56 25.42 2.00 9.36
N HIS A 57 25.07 1.48 10.53
CA HIS A 57 24.14 0.35 10.67
C HIS A 57 22.69 0.83 10.89
N ASN A 58 22.47 1.77 11.80
CA ASN A 58 21.11 2.22 12.13
C ASN A 58 20.48 3.04 10.99
N LYS A 59 21.27 3.72 10.15
CA LYS A 59 20.74 4.53 9.03
C LYS A 59 19.93 3.71 8.03
N ALA A 60 20.45 2.56 7.61
CA ALA A 60 19.77 1.69 6.65
C ALA A 60 18.49 1.12 7.28
N GLY A 61 18.55 0.71 8.55
CA GLY A 61 17.40 0.22 9.31
C GLY A 61 16.31 1.29 9.47
N ILE A 62 16.67 2.50 9.89
CA ILE A 62 15.73 3.62 10.04
C ILE A 62 15.10 3.96 8.69
N LEU A 63 15.91 4.09 7.63
CA LEU A 63 15.39 4.37 6.29
C LEU A 63 14.45 3.27 5.80
N ALA A 64 14.83 2.00 5.95
CA ALA A 64 13.99 0.86 5.57
C ALA A 64 12.69 0.83 6.39
N SER A 65 12.74 1.18 7.67
CA SER A 65 11.56 1.26 8.54
C SER A 65 10.59 2.35 8.08
N GLU A 66 11.10 3.52 7.69
CA GLU A 66 10.29 4.64 7.20
C GLU A 66 9.68 4.33 5.82
N LEU A 67 10.46 3.75 4.91
CA LEU A 67 9.96 3.29 3.62
C LEU A 67 8.92 2.17 3.77
N GLY A 68 9.14 1.24 4.70
CA GLY A 68 8.19 0.19 5.06
C GLY A 68 6.89 0.76 5.63
N ARG A 69 6.97 1.81 6.46
CA ARG A 69 5.79 2.53 6.95
C ARG A 69 5.04 3.21 5.81
N CYS A 70 5.75 3.85 4.87
CA CYS A 70 5.12 4.44 3.69
C CYS A 70 4.40 3.40 2.82
N TYR A 71 5.05 2.25 2.59
CA TYR A 71 4.46 1.13 1.88
C TYR A 71 3.19 0.62 2.58
N ALA A 72 3.26 0.41 3.90
CA ALA A 72 2.15 -0.11 4.70
C ALA A 72 0.96 0.86 4.77
N ASN A 73 1.20 2.18 4.86
CA ASN A 73 0.14 3.19 4.91
C ASN A 73 -0.75 3.18 3.66
N VAL A 74 -0.20 2.83 2.50
CA VAL A 74 -0.98 2.72 1.25
C VAL A 74 -1.85 1.45 1.24
N LEU A 75 -1.47 0.43 2.00
CA LEU A 75 -2.21 -0.83 2.17
C LEU A 75 -3.09 -0.83 3.43
N ASP A 76 -3.11 0.26 4.18
CA ASP A 76 -3.88 0.36 5.42
C ASP A 76 -5.38 0.16 5.13
N PRO A 77 -6.07 -0.75 5.84
CA PRO A 77 -7.49 -1.01 5.60
C PRO A 77 -8.39 0.23 5.77
N ASN A 78 -8.03 1.17 6.65
CA ASN A 78 -8.78 2.42 6.82
C ASN A 78 -8.59 3.33 5.61
N PHE A 79 -7.37 3.45 5.09
CA PHE A 79 -7.10 4.19 3.86
C PHE A 79 -7.85 3.58 2.66
N LEU A 80 -7.75 2.26 2.47
CA LEU A 80 -8.40 1.55 1.37
C LEU A 80 -9.93 1.61 1.46
N SER A 81 -10.50 1.47 2.65
CA SER A 81 -11.96 1.56 2.83
C SER A 81 -12.51 2.96 2.57
N GLN A 82 -11.76 4.02 2.92
CA GLN A 82 -12.11 5.39 2.54
C GLN A 82 -12.02 5.62 1.03
N ALA A 83 -11.03 5.01 0.37
CA ALA A 83 -10.82 5.13 -1.07
C ALA A 83 -11.83 4.35 -1.92
N LEU A 84 -12.33 3.21 -1.42
CA LEU A 84 -13.04 2.20 -2.23
C LEU A 84 -14.45 1.84 -1.72
N THR A 85 -14.82 2.25 -0.50
CA THR A 85 -15.88 1.65 0.35
C THR A 85 -15.50 0.29 0.96
N PRO A 86 -16.16 -0.14 2.05
CA PRO A 86 -16.05 -1.50 2.57
C PRO A 86 -16.38 -2.58 1.53
N LEU A 87 -17.34 -2.31 0.64
CA LEU A 87 -17.69 -3.23 -0.45
C LEU A 87 -16.54 -3.36 -1.47
N GLY A 88 -15.91 -2.24 -1.84
CA GLY A 88 -14.73 -2.26 -2.72
C GLY A 88 -13.55 -3.01 -2.11
N LEU A 89 -13.38 -2.94 -0.78
CA LEU A 89 -12.36 -3.70 -0.06
C LEU A 89 -12.60 -5.22 -0.18
N ILE A 90 -13.85 -5.68 -0.08
CA ILE A 90 -14.20 -7.10 -0.32
C ILE A 90 -13.77 -7.52 -1.73
N PHE A 91 -14.00 -6.67 -2.74
CA PHE A 91 -13.60 -6.99 -4.10
C PHE A 91 -12.08 -7.03 -4.28
N ILE A 92 -11.33 -6.15 -3.61
CA ILE A 92 -9.86 -6.25 -3.58
C ILE A 92 -9.41 -7.55 -2.93
N LEU A 93 -9.99 -7.94 -1.79
CA LEU A 93 -9.63 -9.19 -1.13
C LEU A 93 -9.90 -10.39 -2.05
N TYR A 94 -11.03 -10.36 -2.76
CA TYR A 94 -11.35 -11.39 -3.76
C TYR A 94 -10.37 -11.38 -4.95
N PHE A 95 -9.97 -10.20 -5.43
CA PHE A 95 -8.94 -10.06 -6.45
C PHE A 95 -7.62 -10.70 -5.99
N ILE A 96 -7.15 -10.38 -4.78
CA ILE A 96 -5.92 -10.95 -4.19
C ILE A 96 -6.04 -12.47 -4.06
N TYR A 97 -7.16 -12.96 -3.53
CA TYR A 97 -7.43 -14.39 -3.43
C TYR A 97 -7.32 -15.08 -4.80
N GLN A 98 -7.98 -14.51 -5.82
CA GLN A 98 -8.02 -15.12 -7.15
C GLN A 98 -6.64 -15.14 -7.82
N ILE A 99 -5.87 -14.05 -7.74
CA ILE A 99 -4.54 -14.02 -8.36
C ILE A 99 -3.56 -14.97 -7.67
N LEU A 100 -3.70 -15.19 -6.36
CA LEU A 100 -2.88 -16.15 -5.62
C LEU A 100 -3.30 -17.59 -5.95
N ALA A 101 -4.61 -17.87 -5.94
CA ALA A 101 -5.15 -19.20 -6.27
C ALA A 101 -4.79 -19.64 -7.69
N GLU A 102 -4.88 -18.72 -8.66
CA GLU A 102 -4.54 -18.99 -10.07
C GLU A 102 -3.07 -18.75 -10.42
N ARG A 103 -2.22 -18.44 -9.44
CA ARG A 103 -0.78 -18.16 -9.62
C ARG A 103 -0.49 -17.10 -10.69
N LYS A 104 -1.33 -16.06 -10.75
CA LYS A 104 -1.19 -14.92 -11.65
C LYS A 104 -0.13 -13.94 -11.12
N ILE A 105 1.14 -14.38 -11.16
CA ILE A 105 2.29 -13.67 -10.57
C ILE A 105 2.41 -12.23 -11.07
N ILE A 106 2.17 -11.97 -12.36
CA ILE A 106 2.27 -10.61 -12.93
C ILE A 106 1.30 -9.65 -12.21
N PHE A 107 0.04 -10.05 -12.00
CA PHE A 107 -0.94 -9.22 -11.29
C PHE A 107 -0.57 -9.03 -9.82
N ALA A 108 0.00 -10.04 -9.17
CA ALA A 108 0.49 -9.93 -7.81
C ALA A 108 1.66 -8.94 -7.70
N ILE A 109 2.60 -8.98 -8.64
CA ILE A 109 3.72 -8.03 -8.71
C ILE A 109 3.21 -6.61 -8.94
N ILE A 110 2.29 -6.40 -9.88
CA ILE A 110 1.74 -5.06 -10.14
C ILE A 110 1.01 -4.55 -8.89
N PHE A 111 0.20 -5.38 -8.24
CA PHE A 111 -0.49 -5.02 -6.99
C PHE A 111 0.49 -4.62 -5.89
N ALA A 112 1.55 -5.42 -5.67
CA ALA A 112 2.59 -5.14 -4.68
C ALA A 112 3.47 -3.93 -5.05
N ALA A 113 3.55 -3.56 -6.33
CA ALA A 113 4.30 -2.40 -6.77
C ALA A 113 3.56 -1.07 -6.53
N VAL A 114 2.22 -1.08 -6.41
CA VAL A 114 1.44 0.17 -6.26
C VAL A 114 1.87 1.01 -5.05
N PRO A 115 2.07 0.46 -3.85
CA PRO A 115 2.55 1.23 -2.71
C PRO A 115 3.92 1.90 -2.93
N LEU A 116 4.77 1.38 -3.83
CA LEU A 116 6.05 1.99 -4.16
C LEU A 116 5.88 3.35 -4.84
N ALA A 117 4.75 3.61 -5.48
CA ALA A 117 4.45 4.90 -6.08
C ALA A 117 4.44 6.03 -5.02
N ALA A 118 3.94 5.76 -3.81
CA ALA A 118 3.95 6.74 -2.73
C ALA A 118 5.38 7.12 -2.31
N ILE A 119 6.29 6.14 -2.27
CA ILE A 119 7.72 6.37 -1.97
C ILE A 119 8.36 7.31 -3.02
N LEU A 120 7.97 7.16 -4.29
CA LEU A 120 8.43 7.97 -5.42
C LEU A 120 7.73 9.33 -5.54
N ASN A 121 6.99 9.75 -4.51
CA ASN A 121 6.29 11.03 -4.47
C ASN A 121 5.21 11.19 -5.56
N VAL A 122 4.63 10.07 -6.00
CA VAL A 122 3.48 10.09 -6.92
C VAL A 122 2.25 10.60 -6.16
N PRO A 123 1.43 11.49 -6.75
CA PRO A 123 0.20 11.97 -6.10
C PRO A 123 -0.74 10.82 -5.70
N THR A 124 -1.57 11.04 -4.68
CA THR A 124 -2.51 10.02 -4.18
C THR A 124 -3.55 9.59 -5.21
N ALA A 125 -3.98 10.51 -6.08
CA ALA A 125 -5.04 10.24 -7.05
C ALA A 125 -4.78 9.03 -7.97
N PRO A 126 -3.65 8.94 -8.70
CA PRO A 126 -3.36 7.77 -9.52
C PRO A 126 -3.27 6.46 -8.72
N ILE A 127 -2.73 6.50 -7.50
CA ILE A 127 -2.66 5.32 -6.61
C ILE A 127 -4.07 4.81 -6.30
N VAL A 128 -4.98 5.70 -5.90
CA VAL A 128 -6.37 5.37 -5.61
C VAL A 128 -7.11 4.86 -6.85
N ILE A 129 -6.88 5.46 -8.02
CA ILE A 129 -7.48 5.01 -9.29
C ILE A 129 -7.06 3.57 -9.59
N ILE A 130 -5.79 3.22 -9.40
CA ILE A 130 -5.31 1.84 -9.63
C ILE A 130 -6.01 0.86 -8.67
N TYR A 131 -6.16 1.19 -7.39
CA TYR A 131 -6.90 0.32 -6.46
C TYR A 131 -8.38 0.19 -6.81
N LYS A 132 -9.02 1.26 -7.31
CA LYS A 132 -10.39 1.19 -7.85
C LYS A 132 -10.47 0.20 -9.02
N LEU A 133 -9.50 0.22 -9.93
CA LEU A 133 -9.44 -0.74 -11.03
C LEU A 133 -9.27 -2.19 -10.52
N PHE A 134 -8.41 -2.43 -9.54
CA PHE A 134 -8.27 -3.77 -8.95
C PHE A 134 -9.55 -4.26 -8.27
N ALA A 135 -10.27 -3.38 -7.56
CA ALA A 135 -11.57 -3.71 -6.98
C ALA A 135 -12.56 -4.14 -8.08
N ILE A 136 -12.59 -3.44 -9.21
CA ILE A 136 -13.50 -3.77 -10.32
C ILE A 136 -13.13 -5.10 -10.97
N ILE A 137 -11.84 -5.38 -11.15
CA ILE A 137 -11.36 -6.68 -11.65
C ILE A 137 -11.73 -7.80 -10.66
N GLY A 138 -11.62 -7.55 -9.35
CA GLY A 138 -12.08 -8.48 -8.33
C GLY A 138 -13.58 -8.77 -8.44
N LEU A 139 -14.39 -7.72 -8.64
CA LEU A 139 -15.83 -7.85 -8.86
C LEU A 139 -16.15 -8.66 -10.13
N THR A 140 -15.44 -8.45 -11.24
CA THR A 140 -15.68 -9.23 -12.47
C THR A 140 -15.33 -10.70 -12.28
N PHE A 141 -14.24 -11.02 -11.57
CA PHE A 141 -13.90 -12.39 -11.18
C PHE A 141 -14.95 -13.02 -10.26
N LEU A 142 -15.57 -12.25 -9.38
CA LEU A 142 -16.62 -12.74 -8.49
C LEU A 142 -17.90 -13.07 -9.28
N LEU A 143 -18.34 -12.14 -10.13
CA LEU A 143 -19.55 -12.30 -10.93
C LEU A 143 -19.42 -13.38 -12.01
N SER A 144 -18.22 -13.69 -12.47
CA SER A 144 -18.00 -14.79 -13.43
C SER A 144 -18.14 -16.18 -12.79
N LYS A 145 -18.04 -16.28 -11.46
CA LYS A 145 -18.17 -17.55 -10.71
C LYS A 145 -19.58 -17.83 -10.21
N ILE A 146 -20.42 -16.80 -10.10
CA ILE A 146 -21.82 -16.94 -9.70
C ILE A 146 -22.59 -17.22 -11.00
N GLU A 147 -23.18 -18.41 -11.16
CA GLU A 147 -24.02 -18.78 -12.31
C GLU A 147 -25.35 -18.01 -12.34
#